data_AF-A0A953IKV9-F1
#
_entry.id   AF-A0A953IKV9-F1
#
_cell.length_a   1.000
_cell.length_b   1.000
_cell.length_c   1.000
_cell.angle_alpha   90.00
_cell.angle_beta   90.00
_cell.angle_gamma   90.00
#
_symmetry.space_group_name_H-M   'P 1'
#
loop_
_entity.id
_entity.type
_entity.pdbx_description
1 polymer ?
#
loop_
_entity_poly.entity_id
_entity_poly.type
_entity_poly.pdbx_seq_one_letter_code
_entity_poly.pdbx_strand_id
1 'polypeptide(L)'
;MQPSILQSADDLPASDWQHLATGNDPFISRAFLGAAEQTGAAGEQMAWRPMHLVLRDQAGRLAGLLPLYLRGHSFGDFSRDWNWAAAWQQNGRAYYPKLVSGVPYTPSPGPRLLACTGADASVAPALIDAARRLAGELRASSWQCLFVREADRRLLEAAGLLMRRGVQFHWLN
;
A
#
# COMPACT_ATOMS: atom_id res chain seq x y z
N MET A 1 -15.70 -11.21 5.00
CA MET A 1 -15.13 -10.53 3.82
C MET A 1 -14.09 -11.44 3.20
N GLN A 2 -14.05 -11.53 1.86
CA GLN A 2 -13.11 -12.39 1.14
C GLN A 2 -11.99 -11.54 0.52
N PRO A 3 -10.71 -11.80 0.83
CA PRO A 3 -9.58 -11.11 0.21
C PRO A 3 -9.23 -11.68 -1.17
N SER A 4 -8.85 -10.81 -2.08
CA SER A 4 -8.26 -11.16 -3.39
C SER A 4 -7.19 -10.14 -3.77
N ILE A 5 -6.25 -10.54 -4.63
CA ILE A 5 -5.16 -9.68 -5.11
C ILE A 5 -5.40 -9.31 -6.56
N LEU A 6 -5.25 -8.03 -6.88
CA LEU A 6 -5.24 -7.50 -8.24
C LEU A 6 -3.80 -7.20 -8.66
N GLN A 7 -3.49 -7.42 -9.93
CA GLN A 7 -2.15 -7.22 -10.49
C GLN A 7 -2.00 -5.83 -11.13
N SER A 8 -3.12 -5.12 -11.28
CA SER A 8 -3.16 -3.70 -11.62
C SER A 8 -4.37 -3.02 -10.98
N ALA A 9 -4.27 -1.73 -10.73
CA ALA A 9 -5.39 -0.86 -10.41
C ALA A 9 -6.50 -0.91 -11.47
N ASP A 10 -6.15 -1.17 -12.74
CA ASP A 10 -7.11 -1.25 -13.83
C ASP A 10 -7.95 -2.54 -13.84
N ASP A 11 -7.51 -3.59 -13.14
CA ASP A 11 -8.26 -4.84 -12.96
C ASP A 11 -9.54 -4.63 -12.15
N LEU A 12 -9.62 -3.55 -11.36
CA LEU A 12 -10.84 -3.14 -10.68
C LEU A 12 -11.67 -2.23 -11.61
N PRO A 13 -12.96 -2.54 -11.84
CA PRO A 13 -13.82 -1.70 -12.67
C PRO A 13 -13.87 -0.25 -12.19
N ALA A 14 -13.96 0.69 -13.13
CA ALA A 14 -14.04 2.12 -12.80
C ALA A 14 -15.26 2.46 -11.92
N SER A 15 -16.38 1.75 -12.09
CA SER A 15 -17.57 1.88 -11.23
C SER A 15 -17.28 1.51 -9.78
N ASP A 16 -16.51 0.44 -9.56
CA ASP A 16 -16.08 0.00 -8.23
C ASP A 16 -15.14 1.04 -7.59
N TRP A 17 -14.22 1.62 -8.35
CA TRP A 17 -13.33 2.68 -7.86
C TRP A 17 -14.06 3.94 -7.38
N GLN A 18 -15.18 4.30 -7.99
CA GLN A 18 -15.98 5.47 -7.59
C GLN A 18 -16.56 5.34 -6.17
N HIS A 19 -16.70 4.12 -5.66
CA HIS A 19 -17.21 3.88 -4.31
C HIS A 19 -16.15 3.98 -3.22
N LEU A 20 -14.86 3.88 -3.57
CA LEU A 20 -13.76 3.95 -2.61
C LEU A 20 -13.61 5.37 -2.05
N ALA A 21 -13.49 5.49 -0.73
CA ALA A 21 -13.27 6.77 -0.05
C ALA A 21 -11.81 7.25 -0.21
N THR A 22 -11.45 7.67 -1.41
CA THR A 22 -10.10 8.19 -1.74
C THR A 22 -9.86 9.60 -1.22
N GLY A 23 -10.92 10.30 -0.80
CA GLY A 23 -10.85 11.70 -0.40
C GLY A 23 -10.40 12.64 -1.53
N ASN A 24 -10.68 12.27 -2.79
CA ASN A 24 -10.25 12.98 -4.01
C ASN A 24 -8.73 13.16 -4.11
N ASP A 25 -7.95 12.27 -3.48
CA ASP A 25 -6.50 12.27 -3.61
C ASP A 25 -6.09 11.84 -5.03
N PRO A 26 -5.41 12.71 -5.81
CA PRO A 26 -5.13 12.42 -7.21
C PRO A 26 -4.17 11.24 -7.39
N PHE A 27 -3.32 10.98 -6.38
CA PHE A 27 -2.31 9.92 -6.41
C PHE A 27 -2.87 8.56 -5.97
N ILE A 28 -4.01 8.56 -5.29
CA ILE A 28 -4.79 7.37 -4.93
C ILE A 28 -6.03 7.29 -5.84
N SER A 29 -5.80 7.47 -7.14
CA SER A 29 -6.81 7.30 -8.16
C SER A 29 -6.49 6.12 -9.06
N ARG A 30 -7.53 5.48 -9.61
CA ARG A 30 -7.39 4.45 -10.64
C ARG A 30 -6.49 4.92 -11.78
N ALA A 31 -6.72 6.14 -12.26
CA ALA A 31 -6.01 6.72 -13.38
C ALA A 31 -4.50 6.87 -13.08
N PHE A 32 -4.14 7.38 -11.90
CA PHE A 32 -2.73 7.57 -11.55
C PHE A 32 -2.01 6.23 -11.34
N LEU A 33 -2.58 5.34 -10.51
CA LEU A 33 -1.95 4.04 -10.20
C LEU A 33 -1.87 3.17 -11.46
N GLY A 34 -2.98 3.06 -12.21
CA GLY A 34 -3.03 2.32 -13.47
C GLY A 34 -2.04 2.87 -14.49
N ALA A 35 -1.96 4.20 -14.67
CA ALA A 35 -0.96 4.78 -15.58
C ALA A 35 0.48 4.49 -15.14
N ALA A 36 0.79 4.58 -13.84
CA ALA A 36 2.12 4.26 -13.34
C ALA A 36 2.49 2.79 -13.61
N GLU A 37 1.53 1.88 -13.45
CA GLU A 37 1.72 0.44 -13.68
C GLU A 37 1.86 0.11 -15.17
N GLN A 38 0.93 0.60 -16.01
CA GLN A 38 0.90 0.35 -17.46
C GLN A 38 2.12 0.91 -18.19
N THR A 39 2.63 2.06 -17.76
CA THR A 39 3.84 2.67 -18.35
C THR A 39 5.14 2.03 -17.87
N GLY A 40 5.07 1.09 -16.91
CA GLY A 40 6.22 0.41 -16.34
C GLY A 40 6.95 1.20 -15.24
N ALA A 41 6.55 2.44 -14.95
CA ALA A 41 7.10 3.21 -13.83
C ALA A 41 6.94 2.43 -12.50
N ALA A 42 5.75 1.87 -12.29
CA ALA A 42 5.42 0.97 -11.19
C ALA A 42 5.29 -0.49 -11.67
N GLY A 43 6.24 -0.94 -12.50
CA GLY A 43 6.30 -2.31 -13.00
C GLY A 43 7.40 -3.16 -12.34
N GLU A 44 7.37 -4.46 -12.62
CA GLU A 44 8.32 -5.43 -12.06
C GLU A 44 9.79 -5.13 -12.45
N GLN A 45 10.01 -4.55 -13.64
CA GLN A 45 11.34 -4.09 -14.08
C GLN A 45 11.93 -3.00 -13.17
N MET A 46 11.09 -2.18 -12.56
CA MET A 46 11.47 -1.16 -11.58
C MET A 46 11.37 -1.68 -10.14
N ALA A 47 11.24 -3.00 -9.96
CA ALA A 47 10.99 -3.68 -8.71
C ALA A 47 9.78 -3.14 -7.94
N TRP A 48 8.74 -2.73 -8.66
CA TRP A 48 7.41 -2.39 -8.17
C TRP A 48 6.41 -3.40 -8.73
N ARG A 49 6.25 -4.56 -8.10
CA ARG A 49 5.23 -5.52 -8.56
C ARG A 49 3.89 -5.20 -7.90
N PRO A 50 2.86 -4.76 -8.63
CA PRO A 50 1.57 -4.40 -8.03
C PRO A 50 0.86 -5.66 -7.52
N MET A 51 0.25 -5.52 -6.34
CA MET A 51 -0.45 -6.60 -5.63
C MET A 51 -1.62 -6.02 -4.82
N HIS A 52 -2.44 -5.13 -5.41
CA HIS A 52 -3.49 -4.42 -4.68
C HIS A 52 -4.45 -5.40 -4.02
N LEU A 53 -4.60 -5.27 -2.71
CA LEU A 53 -5.48 -6.12 -1.93
C LEU A 53 -6.88 -5.56 -1.95
N VAL A 54 -7.85 -6.39 -2.30
CA VAL A 54 -9.27 -6.07 -2.34
C VAL A 54 -10.02 -6.96 -1.36
N LEU A 55 -11.01 -6.39 -0.67
CA LEU A 55 -12.00 -7.13 0.10
C LEU A 55 -13.35 -7.05 -0.58
N ARG A 56 -14.01 -8.20 -0.71
CA ARG A 56 -15.42 -8.29 -1.09
C ARG A 56 -16.29 -8.74 0.07
N ASP A 57 -17.53 -8.26 0.12
CA ASP A 57 -18.55 -8.73 1.06
C ASP A 57 -19.10 -10.11 0.65
N GLN A 58 -20.04 -10.65 1.43
CA GLN A 58 -20.64 -11.97 1.15
C GLN A 58 -21.45 -12.00 -0.16
N ALA A 59 -21.92 -10.84 -0.63
CA ALA A 59 -22.64 -10.68 -1.89
C ALA A 59 -21.68 -10.43 -3.07
N GLY A 60 -20.36 -10.46 -2.86
CA GLY A 60 -19.35 -10.23 -3.88
C GLY A 60 -19.10 -8.74 -4.21
N ARG A 61 -19.74 -7.81 -3.49
CA ARG A 61 -19.57 -6.37 -3.71
C ARG A 61 -18.25 -5.90 -3.11
N LEU A 62 -17.62 -4.91 -3.74
CA LEU A 62 -16.42 -4.29 -3.20
C LEU A 62 -16.71 -3.68 -1.82
N ALA A 63 -15.86 -4.01 -0.83
CA ALA A 63 -15.92 -3.45 0.50
C ALA A 63 -14.74 -2.50 0.77
N GLY A 64 -13.56 -2.81 0.24
CA GLY A 64 -12.41 -1.94 0.34
C GLY A 64 -11.20 -2.42 -0.49
N LEU A 65 -10.21 -1.53 -0.59
CA LEU A 65 -8.97 -1.72 -1.32
C LEU A 65 -7.79 -1.16 -0.51
N LEU A 66 -6.67 -1.85 -0.56
CA LEU A 66 -5.39 -1.38 -0.06
C LEU A 66 -4.37 -1.43 -1.22
N PRO A 67 -3.86 -0.27 -1.68
CA PRO A 67 -2.81 -0.26 -2.68
C PRO A 67 -1.56 -0.93 -2.10
N LEU A 68 -1.01 -1.92 -2.81
CA LEU A 68 0.13 -2.70 -2.37
C LEU A 68 1.06 -3.00 -3.53
N TYR A 69 2.35 -3.02 -3.23
CA TYR A 69 3.40 -3.41 -4.15
C TYR A 69 4.41 -4.30 -3.43
N LEU A 70 4.82 -5.40 -4.06
CA LEU A 70 5.98 -6.15 -3.63
C LEU A 70 7.23 -5.51 -4.22
N ARG A 71 8.19 -5.21 -3.34
CA ARG A 71 9.38 -4.43 -3.66
C ARG A 71 10.65 -5.25 -3.57
N GLY A 72 11.43 -5.26 -4.65
CA GLY A 72 12.76 -5.89 -4.71
C GLY A 72 13.93 -4.96 -4.32
N HIS A 73 13.69 -3.64 -4.32
CA HIS A 73 14.61 -2.62 -3.80
C HIS A 73 13.82 -1.37 -3.38
N SER A 74 14.46 -0.42 -2.69
CA SER A 74 13.76 0.76 -2.14
C SER A 74 13.78 2.02 -3.03
N PHE A 75 14.41 1.95 -4.21
CA PHE A 75 14.37 3.06 -5.16
C PHE A 75 12.93 3.49 -5.49
N GLY A 76 12.62 4.77 -5.32
CA GLY A 76 11.31 5.35 -5.61
C GLY A 76 10.25 5.25 -4.50
N ASP A 77 10.44 4.53 -3.38
CA ASP A 77 9.45 4.55 -2.29
C ASP A 77 9.58 5.74 -1.33
N PHE A 78 10.67 6.49 -1.42
CA PHE A 78 10.96 7.67 -0.59
C PHE A 78 10.94 7.43 0.93
N SER A 79 10.97 6.17 1.35
CA SER A 79 10.98 5.77 2.76
C SER A 79 12.38 5.87 3.39
N ARG A 80 13.42 6.11 2.56
CA ARG A 80 14.83 6.27 2.95
C ARG A 80 15.33 5.17 3.89
N ASP A 81 15.02 3.94 3.54
CA ASP A 81 15.38 2.74 4.30
C ASP A 81 16.56 1.96 3.71
N TRP A 82 17.34 2.57 2.80
CA TRP A 82 18.54 1.99 2.19
C TRP A 82 19.51 1.37 3.21
N ASN A 83 19.65 2.01 4.38
CA ASN A 83 20.52 1.54 5.45
C ASN A 83 20.02 0.25 6.11
N TRP A 84 18.72 -0.05 6.05
CA TRP A 84 18.17 -1.31 6.58
C TRP A 84 18.62 -2.51 5.78
N ALA A 85 18.72 -2.38 4.45
CA ALA A 85 19.16 -3.49 3.60
C ALA A 85 20.56 -3.97 3.98
N ALA A 86 21.50 -3.04 4.15
CA ALA A 86 22.86 -3.35 4.59
C ALA A 86 22.88 -3.95 6.02
N ALA A 87 22.11 -3.37 6.96
CA ALA A 87 22.05 -3.87 8.34
C ALA A 87 21.48 -5.31 8.43
N TRP A 88 20.46 -5.63 7.62
CA TRP A 88 19.91 -6.99 7.55
C TRP A 88 20.92 -7.98 6.95
N GLN A 89 21.61 -7.58 5.89
CA GLN A 89 22.65 -8.40 5.26
C GLN A 89 23.79 -8.72 6.23
N GLN A 90 24.22 -7.74 7.04
CA GLN A 90 25.23 -7.94 8.10
C GLN A 90 24.79 -8.99 9.15
N ASN A 91 23.49 -9.22 9.28
CA ASN A 91 22.91 -10.23 10.17
C ASN A 91 22.48 -11.51 9.42
N GLY A 92 22.94 -11.71 8.18
CA GLY A 92 22.63 -12.89 7.37
C GLY A 92 21.17 -12.99 6.94
N ARG A 93 20.42 -11.89 6.93
CA ARG A 93 19.00 -11.83 6.57
C ARG A 93 18.79 -11.07 5.26
N ALA A 94 17.84 -11.51 4.46
CA ALA A 94 17.41 -10.80 3.25
C ALA A 94 16.39 -9.72 3.61
N TYR A 95 16.68 -8.45 3.27
CA TYR A 95 15.73 -7.35 3.46
C TYR A 95 14.66 -7.27 2.37
N TYR A 96 14.90 -7.87 1.21
CA TYR A 96 13.93 -7.93 0.12
C TYR A 96 13.51 -9.39 -0.14
N PRO A 97 12.27 -9.62 -0.61
CA PRO A 97 11.29 -8.60 -0.91
C PRO A 97 10.65 -7.99 0.35
N LYS A 98 10.16 -6.76 0.23
CA LYS A 98 9.30 -6.13 1.25
C LYS A 98 7.96 -5.79 0.62
N LEU A 99 6.89 -5.83 1.41
CA LEU A 99 5.56 -5.38 0.97
C LEU A 99 5.40 -3.90 1.30
N VAL A 100 4.89 -3.10 0.38
CA VAL A 100 4.70 -1.66 0.56
C VAL A 100 3.27 -1.28 0.23
N SER A 101 2.60 -0.62 1.18
CA SER A 101 1.42 0.19 0.86
C SER A 101 1.84 1.65 0.71
N GLY A 102 1.75 2.17 -0.50
CA GLY A 102 2.24 3.50 -0.84
C GLY A 102 1.93 3.85 -2.29
N VAL A 103 2.37 5.04 -2.70
CA VAL A 103 2.24 5.50 -4.08
C VAL A 103 3.61 5.44 -4.78
N PRO A 104 3.70 4.88 -5.98
CA PRO A 104 4.90 4.91 -6.79
C PRO A 104 5.47 6.31 -6.96
N TYR A 105 6.75 6.47 -6.64
CA TYR A 105 7.55 7.68 -6.83
C TYR A 105 6.97 8.96 -6.20
N THR A 106 6.04 8.84 -5.27
CA THR A 106 5.25 9.97 -4.79
C THR A 106 5.16 9.95 -3.26
N PRO A 107 5.96 10.77 -2.55
CA PRO A 107 5.93 10.86 -1.09
C PRO A 107 4.76 11.73 -0.59
N SER A 108 3.54 11.45 -1.07
CA SER A 108 2.34 12.24 -0.73
C SER A 108 1.53 11.60 0.42
N PRO A 109 1.22 12.37 1.49
CA PRO A 109 0.29 11.96 2.53
C PRO A 109 -1.11 11.71 1.98
N GLY A 110 -1.60 10.47 2.10
CA GLY A 110 -2.89 10.07 1.55
C GLY A 110 -3.52 8.91 2.31
N PRO A 111 -4.77 8.55 1.97
CA PRO A 111 -5.36 7.32 2.46
C PRO A 111 -4.68 6.13 1.78
N ARG A 112 -4.59 5.03 2.50
CA ARG A 112 -4.11 3.72 2.04
C ARG A 112 -5.16 2.65 2.32
N LEU A 113 -5.84 2.72 3.45
CA LEU A 113 -6.94 1.82 3.81
C LEU A 113 -8.26 2.35 3.22
N LEU A 114 -8.52 2.03 1.96
CA LEU A 114 -9.67 2.57 1.23
C LEU A 114 -10.90 1.70 1.50
N ALA A 115 -11.77 2.12 2.41
CA ALA A 115 -13.10 1.53 2.53
C ALA A 115 -14.06 2.14 1.50
N CYS A 116 -15.04 1.36 1.03
CA CYS A 116 -16.15 1.93 0.27
C CYS A 116 -16.96 2.90 1.14
N THR A 117 -17.58 3.90 0.51
CA THR A 117 -18.41 4.89 1.20
C THR A 117 -19.59 4.19 1.86
N GLY A 118 -19.78 4.42 3.16
CA GLY A 118 -20.81 3.75 3.97
C GLY A 118 -20.49 2.29 4.32
N ALA A 119 -19.28 1.81 4.04
CA ALA A 119 -18.86 0.47 4.45
C ALA A 119 -18.69 0.36 5.98
N ASP A 120 -18.76 -0.87 6.47
CA ASP A 120 -18.60 -1.21 7.87
C ASP A 120 -17.20 -0.85 8.40
N ALA A 121 -17.11 -0.40 9.65
CA ALA A 121 -15.85 -0.02 10.29
C ALA A 121 -14.83 -1.18 10.38
N SER A 122 -15.29 -2.43 10.27
CA SER A 122 -14.45 -3.64 10.25
C SER A 122 -13.65 -3.81 8.96
N VAL A 123 -13.95 -3.07 7.89
CA VAL A 123 -13.23 -3.20 6.60
C VAL A 123 -11.75 -2.88 6.73
N ALA A 124 -11.40 -1.77 7.39
CA ALA A 124 -10.01 -1.37 7.53
C ALA A 124 -9.19 -2.38 8.39
N PRO A 125 -9.67 -2.84 9.57
CA PRO A 125 -9.05 -3.95 10.28
C PRO A 125 -8.88 -5.21 9.41
N ALA A 126 -9.91 -5.59 8.64
CA ALA A 126 -9.83 -6.76 7.76
C ALA A 126 -8.78 -6.60 6.64
N LEU A 127 -8.60 -5.39 6.09
CA LEU A 127 -7.53 -5.08 5.12
C LEU A 127 -6.16 -5.24 5.77
N ILE A 128 -5.99 -4.74 7.00
CA ILE A 128 -4.73 -4.86 7.75
C ILE A 128 -4.38 -6.33 7.99
N ASP A 129 -5.33 -7.12 8.49
CA ASP A 129 -5.10 -8.54 8.76
C ASP A 129 -4.79 -9.34 7.49
N ALA A 130 -5.49 -9.05 6.39
CA ALA A 130 -5.21 -9.67 5.11
C ALA A 130 -3.83 -9.27 4.55
N ALA A 131 -3.40 -8.01 4.69
CA ALA A 131 -2.07 -7.57 4.27
C ALA A 131 -0.95 -8.21 5.11
N ARG A 132 -1.15 -8.39 6.42
CA ARG A 132 -0.21 -9.11 7.30
C ARG A 132 -0.06 -10.57 6.90
N ARG A 133 -1.17 -11.26 6.63
CA ARG A 133 -1.15 -12.64 6.14
C ARG A 133 -0.42 -12.74 4.81
N LEU A 134 -0.75 -11.86 3.86
CA LEU A 134 -0.09 -11.80 2.55
C LEU A 134 1.43 -11.57 2.68
N ALA A 135 1.86 -10.66 3.55
CA ALA A 135 3.29 -10.43 3.80
C ALA A 135 3.99 -11.71 4.29
N GLY A 136 3.34 -12.49 5.16
CA GLY A 136 3.84 -13.78 5.62
C GLY A 136 3.90 -14.84 4.50
N GLU A 137 2.85 -14.96 3.70
CA GLU A 137 2.78 -15.88 2.55
C GLU A 137 3.86 -15.58 1.51
N LEU A 138 4.12 -14.30 1.25
CA LEU A 138 5.17 -13.84 0.34
C LEU A 138 6.57 -13.91 0.94
N ARG A 139 6.70 -14.30 2.22
CA ARG A 139 7.95 -14.26 3.00
C ARG A 139 8.62 -12.88 2.91
N ALA A 140 7.82 -11.82 2.87
CA ALA A 140 8.31 -10.47 2.86
C ALA A 140 9.00 -10.14 4.19
N SER A 141 10.13 -9.46 4.14
CA SER A 141 10.89 -9.03 5.32
C SER A 141 10.06 -8.14 6.26
N SER A 142 9.19 -7.33 5.67
CA SER A 142 8.34 -6.36 6.34
C SER A 142 7.17 -5.98 5.45
N TRP A 143 6.13 -5.45 6.08
CA TRP A 143 5.10 -4.66 5.41
C TRP A 143 5.21 -3.21 5.89
N GLN A 144 5.34 -2.27 4.96
CA GLN A 144 5.52 -0.85 5.24
C GLN A 144 4.37 -0.03 4.67
N CYS A 145 3.69 0.73 5.52
CA CYS A 145 2.67 1.69 5.11
C CYS A 145 3.28 3.08 5.06
N LEU A 146 3.40 3.65 3.87
CA LEU A 146 4.14 4.89 3.62
C LEU A 146 3.20 6.08 3.43
N PHE A 147 3.53 7.18 4.11
CA PHE A 147 2.83 8.46 4.01
C PHE A 147 1.31 8.32 4.25
N VAL A 148 0.93 7.57 5.28
CA VAL A 148 -0.46 7.42 5.71
C VAL A 148 -0.97 8.68 6.39
N ARG A 149 -2.26 9.01 6.20
CA ARG A 149 -2.94 10.05 6.99
C ARG A 149 -3.20 9.57 8.42
N GLU A 150 -3.52 10.53 9.29
CA GLU A 150 -3.75 10.31 10.72
C GLU A 150 -4.80 9.24 11.03
N ALA A 151 -5.88 9.14 10.26
CA ALA A 151 -6.91 8.13 10.45
C ALA A 151 -6.37 6.70 10.26
N ASP A 152 -5.68 6.46 9.14
CA ASP A 152 -5.04 5.17 8.85
C ASP A 152 -3.93 4.86 9.85
N ARG A 153 -3.14 5.87 10.23
CA ARG A 153 -2.08 5.74 11.24
C ARG A 153 -2.62 5.13 12.53
N ARG A 154 -3.72 5.65 13.07
CA ARG A 154 -4.33 5.17 14.31
C ARG A 154 -4.77 3.71 14.21
N LEU A 155 -5.34 3.32 13.07
CA LEU A 155 -5.78 1.94 12.83
C LEU A 155 -4.60 0.98 12.73
N LEU A 156 -3.54 1.38 12.02
CA LEU A 156 -2.31 0.59 11.88
C LEU A 156 -1.59 0.43 13.23
N GLU A 157 -1.48 1.49 14.03
CA GLU A 157 -0.94 1.44 15.39
C GLU A 157 -1.76 0.53 16.31
N ALA A 158 -3.10 0.64 16.28
CA ALA A 158 -3.98 -0.21 17.06
C ALA A 158 -3.84 -1.70 16.68
N ALA A 159 -3.49 -1.99 15.43
CA ALA A 159 -3.19 -3.33 14.95
C ALA A 159 -1.76 -3.82 15.28
N GLY A 160 -0.96 -3.01 15.97
CA GLY A 160 0.38 -3.35 16.45
C GLY A 160 1.51 -3.05 15.48
N LEU A 161 1.29 -2.26 14.41
CA LEU A 161 2.38 -1.82 13.55
C LEU A 161 3.20 -0.73 14.23
N LEU A 162 4.52 -0.79 14.02
CA LEU A 162 5.46 0.18 14.58
C LEU A 162 5.48 1.46 13.74
N MET A 163 5.42 2.60 14.42
CA MET A 163 5.59 3.89 13.76
C MET A 163 7.05 4.25 13.55
N ARG A 164 7.38 4.59 12.31
CA ARG A 164 8.62 5.26 11.95
C ARG A 164 8.34 6.70 11.55
N ARG A 165 8.95 7.65 12.24
CA ARG A 165 8.87 9.08 11.91
C ARG A 165 10.04 9.48 11.03
N GLY A 166 9.76 10.20 9.95
CA GLY A 166 10.75 10.86 9.11
C GLY A 166 10.66 12.37 9.28
N VAL A 167 11.80 13.06 9.13
CA VAL A 167 11.84 14.52 9.06
C VAL A 167 11.88 14.93 7.60
N GLN A 168 10.98 15.85 7.23
CA GLN A 168 10.97 16.52 5.93
C GLN A 168 11.20 18.01 6.17
N PHE A 169 12.14 18.58 5.43
CA PHE A 169 12.41 20.01 5.45
C PHE A 169 11.64 20.66 4.30
N HIS A 170 10.90 21.72 4.59
CA HIS A 170 10.17 22.52 3.61
C HIS A 170 10.82 23.90 3.55
N TRP A 171 11.29 24.30 2.37
CA TRP A 171 11.78 25.65 2.14
C TRP A 171 10.63 26.47 1.58
N LEU A 172 10.33 27.56 2.27
CA LEU A 172 9.40 28.57 1.80
C LEU A 172 10.25 29.70 1.24
N ASN A 173 10.08 29.99 -0.05
CA ASN A 173 10.78 31.07 -0.74
C ASN A 173 10.04 32.39 -0.55
#